data_AF-A0A243W8U0-F1
#
_entry.id   AF-A0A243W8U0-F1
#
_cell.length_a   1.000
_cell.length_b   1.000
_cell.length_c   1.000
_cell.angle_alpha   90.00
_cell.angle_beta   90.00
_cell.angle_gamma   90.00
#
_symmetry.space_group_name_H-M   'P 1'
#
loop_
_entity.id
_entity.type
_entity.pdbx_description
1 polymer ?
#
loop_
_entity_poly.entity_id
_entity_poly.type
_entity_poly.pdbx_seq_one_letter_code
_entity_poly.pdbx_strand_id
1 'polypeptide(L)'
;MQVDLDKVRDASMVTFDFRGGGGSRSQNNGAVQQVRIRPLSYTIKPRVADNTVYCTLDKHRKLSVEFNGDKLLTLHVFANALETEKPDPKDPHVMYFGSGIYTPPDLPGSVIHVPSNTTVYLAGGAVLQAKLVVDHAENVRIIGRGILDQPERGVEVTFSRNVTI
;
A
#
# COMPACT_ATOMS: atom_id res chain seq x y z
N MET A 1 5.81 -0.73 8.65
CA MET A 1 4.53 -1.41 8.99
C MET A 1 4.87 -2.59 9.89
N GLN A 2 4.06 -2.88 10.90
CA GLN A 2 4.31 -4.02 11.78
C GLN A 2 3.77 -5.32 11.17
N VAL A 3 4.54 -6.40 11.25
CA VAL A 3 4.18 -7.75 10.80
C VAL A 3 4.47 -8.76 11.91
N ASP A 4 3.91 -9.96 11.80
CA ASP A 4 4.01 -11.05 12.79
C ASP A 4 3.34 -10.69 14.13
N LEU A 5 2.10 -11.15 14.33
CA LEU A 5 1.29 -10.82 15.52
C LEU A 5 1.77 -11.56 16.78
N ASP A 6 2.62 -12.59 16.62
CA ASP A 6 3.22 -13.32 17.75
C ASP A 6 4.49 -12.62 18.24
N LYS A 7 5.25 -12.00 17.33
CA LYS A 7 6.40 -11.13 17.61
C LYS A 7 6.43 -9.95 16.65
N VAL A 8 5.83 -8.85 17.08
CA VAL A 8 5.77 -7.59 16.34
C VAL A 8 7.14 -7.20 15.80
N ARG A 9 7.26 -7.13 14.48
CA ARG A 9 8.49 -6.78 13.76
C ARG A 9 8.22 -5.76 12.67
N ASP A 10 9.21 -4.91 12.42
CA ASP A 10 9.11 -3.91 11.36
C ASP A 10 9.34 -4.53 9.98
N ALA A 11 8.38 -4.34 9.09
CA ALA A 11 8.51 -4.56 7.67
C ALA A 11 8.63 -3.23 6.92
N SER A 12 9.47 -3.25 5.89
CA SER A 12 9.61 -2.14 4.94
C SER A 12 8.76 -2.38 3.70
N MET A 13 8.21 -1.31 3.13
CA MET A 13 7.42 -1.36 1.91
C MET A 13 7.82 -0.23 0.97
N VAL A 14 7.82 -0.51 -0.33
CA VAL A 14 7.90 0.49 -1.39
C VAL A 14 6.79 0.24 -2.40
N THR A 15 6.13 1.31 -2.83
CA THR A 15 5.07 1.28 -3.84
C THR A 15 5.38 2.30 -4.93
N PHE A 16 5.17 1.92 -6.18
CA PHE A 16 5.34 2.81 -7.34
C PHE A 16 4.52 2.29 -8.53
N ASP A 17 4.20 3.19 -9.45
CA ASP A 17 3.55 2.82 -10.70
C ASP A 17 4.61 2.44 -11.75
N PHE A 18 4.32 1.36 -12.47
CA PHE A 18 5.21 0.75 -13.44
C PHE A 18 4.61 0.85 -14.85
N ARG A 19 5.38 1.44 -15.76
CA ARG A 19 5.18 1.36 -17.21
C ARG A 19 6.29 0.46 -17.77
N GLY A 20 5.93 -0.50 -18.63
CA GLY A 20 6.81 -1.55 -19.15
C GLY A 20 8.23 -1.10 -19.51
N GLY A 21 9.22 -1.96 -19.24
CA GLY A 21 10.63 -1.74 -19.60
C GLY A 21 11.49 -1.05 -18.53
N GLY A 22 10.98 -0.82 -17.31
CA GLY A 22 11.73 -0.23 -16.21
C GLY A 22 12.51 -1.24 -15.37
N GLY A 23 13.75 -0.91 -14.98
CA GLY A 23 14.46 -1.62 -13.91
C GLY A 23 13.99 -1.13 -12.53
N SER A 24 13.87 -2.02 -11.55
CA SER A 24 13.60 -1.65 -10.15
C SER A 24 14.88 -1.76 -9.33
N ARG A 25 15.19 -0.73 -8.54
CA ARG A 25 16.35 -0.70 -7.64
C ARG A 25 15.87 -0.67 -6.20
N SER A 26 16.45 -1.51 -5.34
CA SER A 26 16.21 -1.48 -3.89
C SER A 26 17.53 -1.54 -3.15
N GLN A 27 17.70 -0.69 -2.14
CA GLN A 27 18.89 -0.67 -1.27
C GLN A 27 18.54 -1.20 0.12
N ASN A 28 19.47 -1.92 0.73
CA ASN A 28 19.40 -2.33 2.14
C ASN A 28 20.51 -1.59 2.90
N ASN A 29 20.24 -1.19 4.15
CA ASN A 29 21.19 -0.47 5.01
C ASN A 29 22.23 -1.39 5.69
N GLY A 30 22.07 -2.71 5.62
CA GLY A 30 23.04 -3.71 6.12
C GLY A 30 23.71 -4.51 5.00
N ALA A 31 24.79 -5.24 5.32
CA ALA A 31 25.54 -6.03 4.33
C ALA A 31 24.66 -7.07 3.63
N VAL A 32 24.58 -7.02 2.30
CA VAL A 32 23.79 -7.94 1.47
C VAL A 32 24.66 -9.11 0.99
N GLN A 33 24.52 -10.26 1.64
CA GLN A 33 25.22 -11.51 1.29
C GLN A 33 24.35 -12.43 0.43
N GLN A 34 23.04 -12.51 0.75
CA GLN A 34 22.08 -13.32 0.03
C GLN A 34 20.80 -12.54 -0.25
N VAL A 35 20.23 -12.72 -1.44
CA VAL A 35 18.95 -12.12 -1.83
C VAL A 35 18.06 -13.16 -2.46
N ARG A 36 16.79 -13.19 -2.05
CA ARG A 36 15.74 -13.93 -2.75
C ARG A 36 14.57 -13.02 -3.05
N ILE A 37 14.07 -13.08 -4.28
CA ILE A 37 12.88 -12.34 -4.71
C ILE A 37 11.74 -13.34 -4.87
N ARG A 38 10.64 -13.10 -4.16
CA ARG A 38 9.43 -13.91 -4.19
C ARG A 38 8.29 -13.23 -4.95
N PRO A 39 7.38 -14.02 -5.55
CA PRO A 39 7.38 -15.48 -5.60
C PRO A 39 8.47 -16.05 -6.53
N LEU A 40 9.04 -17.22 -6.17
CA LEU A 40 10.15 -17.84 -6.91
C LEU A 40 9.74 -18.24 -8.34
N SER A 41 8.45 -18.49 -8.57
CA SER A 41 7.89 -18.79 -9.90
C SER A 41 8.08 -17.65 -10.92
N TYR A 42 8.40 -16.44 -10.45
CA TYR A 42 8.69 -15.31 -11.33
C TYR A 42 10.10 -15.36 -11.93
N THR A 43 10.98 -16.22 -11.44
CA THR A 43 12.34 -16.43 -11.96
C THR A 43 13.17 -15.14 -12.10
N ILE A 44 12.88 -14.15 -11.25
CA ILE A 44 13.59 -12.86 -11.23
C ILE A 44 14.98 -13.10 -10.64
N LYS A 45 16.02 -12.78 -11.42
CA LYS A 45 17.42 -12.91 -11.00
C LYS A 45 17.90 -11.60 -10.38
N PRO A 46 18.16 -11.55 -9.05
CA PRO A 46 18.75 -10.36 -8.44
C PRO A 46 20.23 -10.27 -8.81
N ARG A 47 20.74 -9.04 -8.97
CA ARG A 47 22.16 -8.71 -9.02
C ARG A 47 22.49 -7.82 -7.83
N VAL A 48 23.55 -8.15 -7.11
CA VAL A 48 24.04 -7.35 -5.97
C VAL A 48 25.31 -6.61 -6.40
N ALA A 49 25.36 -5.31 -6.17
CA ALA A 49 26.58 -4.50 -6.31
C ALA A 49 26.53 -3.33 -5.33
N ASP A 50 27.64 -3.08 -4.62
CA ASP A 50 27.78 -1.99 -3.65
C ASP A 50 26.61 -1.92 -2.66
N ASN A 51 26.30 -3.06 -2.05
CA ASN A 51 25.19 -3.22 -1.11
C ASN A 51 23.78 -2.89 -1.67
N THR A 52 23.68 -2.74 -2.99
CA THR A 52 22.43 -2.47 -3.69
C THR A 52 21.96 -3.70 -4.44
N VAL A 53 20.66 -4.00 -4.33
CA VAL A 53 20.00 -5.05 -5.10
C VAL A 53 19.34 -4.45 -6.33
N TYR A 54 19.69 -5.01 -7.48
CA TYR A 54 19.12 -4.70 -8.77
C TYR A 54 18.29 -5.89 -9.24
N CYS A 55 17.10 -5.63 -9.74
CA CYS A 55 16.30 -6.60 -10.46
C CYS A 55 15.53 -5.91 -11.58
N THR A 56 15.19 -6.68 -12.61
CA THR A 56 14.44 -6.16 -13.76
C THR A 56 13.05 -6.78 -13.75
N LEU A 57 12.05 -5.94 -13.97
CA LEU A 57 10.65 -6.35 -14.10
C LEU A 57 10.22 -6.10 -15.55
N ASP A 58 9.59 -7.08 -16.16
CA ASP A 58 8.97 -7.00 -17.49
C ASP A 58 7.52 -6.47 -17.42
N LYS A 59 6.85 -6.67 -16.27
CA LYS A 59 5.46 -6.27 -16.01
C LYS A 59 5.26 -5.87 -14.55
N HIS A 60 4.20 -5.12 -14.29
CA HIS A 60 3.76 -4.77 -12.93
C HIS A 60 3.51 -6.03 -12.09
N ARG A 61 4.00 -6.05 -10.84
CA ARG A 61 3.87 -7.19 -9.94
C ARG A 61 4.19 -6.81 -8.50
N LYS A 62 3.66 -7.62 -7.57
CA LYS A 62 3.96 -7.54 -6.14
C LYS A 62 5.07 -8.54 -5.82
N LEU A 63 6.07 -8.11 -5.06
CA LEU A 63 7.23 -8.93 -4.70
C LEU A 63 7.53 -8.81 -3.20
N SER A 64 8.16 -9.85 -2.67
CA SER A 64 8.84 -9.80 -1.38
C SER A 64 10.33 -10.07 -1.59
N VAL A 65 11.17 -9.18 -1.09
CA VAL A 65 12.64 -9.29 -1.17
C VAL A 65 13.16 -9.69 0.20
N GLU A 66 13.70 -10.91 0.27
CA GLU A 66 14.34 -11.48 1.44
C GLU A 66 15.85 -11.20 1.38
N PHE A 67 16.42 -10.70 2.47
CA PHE A 67 17.85 -10.46 2.60
C PHE A 67 18.45 -11.45 3.61
N ASN A 68 19.61 -12.02 3.29
CA ASN A 68 20.42 -12.86 4.19
C ASN A 68 19.66 -14.05 4.81
N GLY A 69 18.68 -14.58 4.08
CA GLY A 69 17.86 -15.72 4.55
C GLY A 69 16.77 -15.34 5.55
N ASP A 70 16.62 -14.06 5.90
CA ASP A 70 15.57 -13.57 6.77
C ASP A 70 14.24 -13.47 6.00
N LYS A 71 13.29 -14.32 6.37
CA LYS A 71 11.94 -14.35 5.82
C LYS A 71 10.96 -13.46 6.58
N LEU A 72 11.36 -12.95 7.74
CA LEU A 72 10.53 -12.16 8.64
C LEU A 72 10.77 -10.65 8.42
N LEU A 73 12.02 -10.26 8.11
CA LEU A 73 12.39 -8.87 7.75
C LEU A 73 12.49 -8.70 6.23
N THR A 74 11.33 -8.72 5.55
CA THR A 74 11.29 -8.57 4.09
C THR A 74 10.94 -7.16 3.64
N LEU A 75 11.47 -6.78 2.47
CA LEU A 75 11.03 -5.58 1.76
C LEU A 75 9.89 -5.97 0.80
N HIS A 76 8.70 -5.42 1.04
CA HIS A 76 7.56 -5.57 0.15
C HIS A 76 7.63 -4.54 -0.97
N VAL A 77 7.60 -4.99 -2.21
CA VAL A 77 7.68 -4.13 -3.40
C VAL A 77 6.39 -4.25 -4.19
N PHE A 78 5.66 -3.15 -4.31
CA PHE A 78 4.42 -3.07 -5.10
C PHE A 78 4.67 -2.22 -6.35
N ALA A 79 5.11 -2.89 -7.43
CA ALA A 79 5.20 -2.28 -8.75
C ALA A 79 3.83 -2.39 -9.43
N ASN A 80 2.99 -1.38 -9.27
CA ASN A 80 1.60 -1.40 -9.73
C ASN A 80 1.48 -1.05 -11.21
N ALA A 81 0.38 -1.46 -11.86
CA ALA A 81 0.03 -0.87 -13.15
C ALA A 81 -0.19 0.64 -12.98
N LEU A 82 0.03 1.41 -14.05
CA LEU A 82 -0.36 2.82 -14.09
C LEU A 82 -1.80 2.98 -13.58
N GLU A 83 -1.99 3.88 -12.65
CA GLU A 83 -3.31 4.21 -12.15
C GLU A 83 -4.12 4.93 -13.22
N THR A 84 -5.16 4.26 -13.71
CA THR A 84 -6.07 4.78 -14.75
C THR A 84 -7.31 5.44 -14.18
N GLU A 85 -7.67 5.10 -12.94
CA GLU A 85 -8.87 5.59 -12.29
C GLU A 85 -8.48 6.60 -11.19
N LYS A 86 -8.49 7.87 -11.56
CA LYS A 86 -8.31 9.01 -10.66
C LYS A 86 -9.54 9.89 -10.73
N PRO A 87 -10.33 10.02 -9.65
CA PRO A 87 -11.46 10.93 -9.63
C PRO A 87 -10.99 12.40 -9.59
N ASP A 88 -11.87 13.31 -10.00
CA ASP A 88 -11.62 14.75 -9.89
C ASP A 88 -11.65 15.14 -8.39
N PRO A 89 -10.57 15.75 -7.85
CA PRO A 89 -10.58 16.25 -6.46
C PRO A 89 -11.67 17.30 -6.18
N LYS A 90 -12.28 17.90 -7.22
CA LYS A 90 -13.35 18.90 -7.10
C LYS A 90 -14.75 18.30 -7.16
N ASP A 91 -14.88 17.01 -7.42
CA ASP A 91 -16.19 16.34 -7.43
C ASP A 91 -16.76 16.32 -6.00
N PRO A 92 -17.97 16.84 -5.78
CA PRO A 92 -18.58 16.88 -4.44
C PRO A 92 -18.89 15.50 -3.86
N HIS A 93 -18.90 14.45 -4.67
CA HIS A 93 -19.09 13.06 -4.26
C HIS A 93 -17.76 12.32 -4.01
N VAL A 94 -16.64 13.04 -4.01
CA VAL A 94 -15.31 12.47 -3.82
C VAL A 94 -14.66 13.02 -2.56
N MET A 95 -14.34 12.12 -1.63
CA MET A 95 -13.45 12.41 -0.51
C MET A 95 -12.01 12.18 -0.96
N TYR A 96 -11.34 13.24 -1.41
CA TYR A 96 -10.01 13.16 -1.99
C TYR A 96 -8.90 13.41 -0.96
N PHE A 97 -8.04 12.40 -0.75
CA PHE A 97 -6.83 12.51 0.06
C PHE A 97 -5.61 12.51 -0.87
N GLY A 98 -4.95 13.67 -0.98
CA GLY A 98 -3.71 13.84 -1.75
C GLY A 98 -2.50 13.21 -1.07
N SER A 99 -1.29 13.46 -1.59
CA SER A 99 -0.08 13.03 -0.89
C SER A 99 0.08 13.82 0.42
N GLY A 100 0.36 13.11 1.51
CA GLY A 100 0.46 13.69 2.85
C GLY A 100 -0.01 12.73 3.93
N ILE A 101 0.20 13.11 5.18
CA ILE A 101 -0.31 12.41 6.35
C ILE A 101 -1.59 13.12 6.80
N TYR A 102 -2.68 12.36 6.90
CA TYR A 102 -3.99 12.86 7.31
C TYR A 102 -4.38 12.20 8.62
N THR A 103 -4.48 13.02 9.65
CA THR A 103 -4.88 12.59 10.99
C THR A 103 -6.04 13.49 11.41
N PRO A 104 -7.25 12.95 11.68
CA PRO A 104 -8.36 13.74 12.19
C PRO A 104 -7.95 14.41 13.52
N PRO A 105 -8.08 15.74 13.65
CA PRO A 105 -7.84 16.40 14.92
C PRO A 105 -8.98 16.03 15.89
N ASP A 106 -8.59 15.51 17.06
CA ASP A 106 -9.38 15.59 18.30
C ASP A 106 -10.69 14.79 18.41
N LEU A 107 -10.68 13.47 18.15
CA LEU A 107 -11.72 12.56 18.67
C LEU A 107 -11.14 11.22 19.14
N PRO A 108 -11.68 10.62 20.23
CA PRO A 108 -11.35 9.24 20.58
C PRO A 108 -11.79 8.31 19.44
N GLY A 109 -10.81 7.69 18.77
CA GLY A 109 -11.03 6.65 17.77
C GLY A 109 -10.71 6.99 16.31
N SER A 110 -10.30 8.23 15.98
CA SER A 110 -9.89 8.65 14.63
C SER A 110 -10.77 8.06 13.51
N VAL A 111 -12.09 8.29 13.58
CA VAL A 111 -13.07 7.68 12.66
C VAL A 111 -13.54 8.67 11.61
N ILE A 112 -13.63 8.23 10.36
CA ILE A 112 -14.23 8.96 9.24
C ILE A 112 -15.44 8.19 8.74
N HIS A 113 -16.62 8.77 8.91
CA HIS A 113 -17.85 8.22 8.37
C HIS A 113 -17.97 8.55 6.88
N VAL A 114 -18.21 7.53 6.07
CA VAL A 114 -18.33 7.64 4.61
C VAL A 114 -19.81 7.51 4.23
N PRO A 115 -20.46 8.58 3.72
CA PRO A 115 -21.87 8.53 3.38
C PRO A 115 -22.14 7.80 2.06
N SER A 116 -23.41 7.50 1.78
CA SER A 116 -23.83 6.91 0.50
C SER A 116 -23.37 7.75 -0.71
N ASN A 117 -23.20 7.08 -1.85
CA ASN A 117 -22.82 7.69 -3.13
C ASN A 117 -21.50 8.46 -3.05
N THR A 118 -20.55 7.96 -2.26
CA THR A 118 -19.26 8.61 -2.03
C THR A 118 -18.10 7.74 -2.52
N THR A 119 -17.17 8.37 -3.23
CA THR A 119 -15.87 7.77 -3.54
C THR A 119 -14.81 8.35 -2.62
N VAL A 120 -14.27 7.53 -1.72
CA VAL A 120 -13.05 7.83 -0.98
C VAL A 120 -11.86 7.49 -1.87
N TYR A 121 -11.03 8.47 -2.18
CA TYR A 121 -9.84 8.29 -2.99
C TYR A 121 -8.57 8.63 -2.21
N LEU A 122 -7.69 7.64 -2.04
CA LEU A 122 -6.38 7.79 -1.41
C LEU A 122 -5.30 7.85 -2.49
N ALA A 123 -4.77 9.03 -2.79
CA ALA A 123 -3.71 9.19 -3.77
C ALA A 123 -2.44 8.43 -3.37
N GLY A 124 -1.60 8.08 -4.35
CA GLY A 124 -0.26 7.56 -4.06
C GLY A 124 0.52 8.51 -3.16
N GLY A 125 1.03 7.98 -2.04
CA GLY A 125 1.71 8.79 -1.01
C GLY A 125 0.78 9.48 0.00
N ALA A 126 -0.53 9.22 -0.04
CA ALA A 126 -1.44 9.52 1.06
C ALA A 126 -1.27 8.49 2.18
N VAL A 127 -1.22 8.93 3.42
CA VAL A 127 -1.29 8.09 4.61
C VAL A 127 -2.45 8.60 5.47
N LEU A 128 -3.52 7.83 5.53
CA LEU A 128 -4.70 8.14 6.31
C LEU A 128 -4.65 7.40 7.65
N GLN A 129 -4.44 8.15 8.72
CA GLN A 129 -4.42 7.65 10.10
C GLN A 129 -5.81 7.73 10.71
N ALA A 130 -6.76 7.05 10.07
CA ALA A 130 -8.15 7.00 10.50
C ALA A 130 -8.83 5.72 10.03
N LYS A 131 -9.84 5.28 10.79
CA LYS A 131 -10.74 4.20 10.40
C LYS A 131 -11.82 4.76 9.47
N LEU A 132 -12.05 4.13 8.32
CA LEU A 132 -13.20 4.43 7.48
C LEU A 132 -14.41 3.60 7.93
N VAL A 133 -15.55 4.25 8.20
CA VAL A 133 -16.80 3.58 8.58
C VAL A 133 -17.86 3.84 7.53
N VAL A 134 -18.32 2.76 6.90
CA VAL A 134 -19.44 2.73 5.96
C VAL A 134 -20.61 2.05 6.67
N ASP A 135 -21.49 2.82 7.27
CA ASP A 135 -22.62 2.32 8.06
C ASP A 135 -23.95 2.81 7.47
N HIS A 136 -24.91 1.90 7.28
CA HIS A 136 -26.23 2.18 6.67
C HIS A 136 -26.14 2.97 5.35
N ALA A 137 -25.12 2.70 4.54
CA ALA A 137 -24.83 3.44 3.31
C ALA A 137 -24.91 2.56 2.05
N GLU A 138 -24.98 3.20 0.89
CA GLU A 138 -24.96 2.51 -0.39
C GLU A 138 -24.14 3.21 -1.45
N ASN A 139 -23.62 2.45 -2.43
CA ASN A 139 -22.84 2.95 -3.56
C ASN A 139 -21.58 3.70 -3.11
N VAL A 140 -20.79 3.06 -2.25
CA VAL A 140 -19.52 3.59 -1.73
C VAL A 140 -18.35 2.92 -2.43
N ARG A 141 -17.33 3.71 -2.75
CA ARG A 141 -16.08 3.21 -3.34
C ARG A 141 -14.90 3.73 -2.52
N ILE A 142 -14.02 2.85 -2.09
CA ILE A 142 -12.78 3.20 -1.40
C ILE A 142 -11.65 2.71 -2.31
N ILE A 143 -10.98 3.64 -2.98
CA ILE A 143 -10.02 3.33 -4.05
C ILE A 143 -8.75 4.17 -3.92
N GLY A 144 -7.74 3.81 -4.71
CA GLY A 144 -6.48 4.55 -4.82
C GLY A 144 -5.25 3.73 -4.44
N ARG A 145 -4.13 4.42 -4.23
CA ARG A 145 -2.79 3.85 -3.96
C ARG A 145 -2.20 4.27 -2.61
N GLY A 146 -2.94 5.05 -1.82
CA GLY A 146 -2.54 5.46 -0.48
C GLY A 146 -2.65 4.35 0.56
N ILE A 147 -2.31 4.68 1.80
CA ILE A 147 -2.22 3.76 2.93
C ILE A 147 -3.28 4.15 3.95
N LEU A 148 -4.08 3.18 4.40
CA LEU A 148 -4.83 3.25 5.65
C LEU A 148 -3.94 2.74 6.77
N ASP A 149 -3.55 3.63 7.68
CA ASP A 149 -2.65 3.34 8.79
C ASP A 149 -3.43 3.34 10.11
N GLN A 150 -4.05 2.19 10.40
CA GLN A 150 -4.78 1.93 11.63
C GLN A 150 -4.54 0.48 12.09
N PRO A 151 -3.90 0.25 13.25
CA PRO A 151 -3.55 -1.10 13.70
C PRO A 151 -4.75 -1.94 14.15
N GLU A 152 -5.91 -1.34 14.43
CA GLU A 152 -7.08 -2.06 14.97
C GLU A 152 -8.14 -2.40 13.92
N ARG A 153 -8.62 -1.41 13.14
CA ARG A 153 -9.64 -1.59 12.08
C ARG A 153 -9.44 -0.55 10.97
N GLY A 154 -9.04 -0.98 9.77
CA GLY A 154 -8.82 -0.08 8.62
C GLY A 154 -10.12 0.43 8.00
N VAL A 155 -10.99 -0.49 7.56
CA VAL A 155 -12.33 -0.19 7.03
C VAL A 155 -13.35 -1.05 7.75
N GLU A 156 -14.46 -0.45 8.19
CA GLU A 156 -15.62 -1.14 8.73
C GLU A 156 -16.84 -0.88 7.86
N VAL A 157 -17.52 -1.95 7.47
CA VAL A 157 -18.72 -1.90 6.62
C VAL A 157 -19.86 -2.62 7.34
N THR A 158 -20.93 -1.90 7.65
CA THR A 158 -22.10 -2.40 8.39
C THR A 158 -23.39 -1.94 7.72
N PHE A 159 -24.38 -2.85 7.65
CA PHE A 159 -25.72 -2.57 7.10
C PHE A 159 -25.75 -1.82 5.74
N SER A 160 -24.75 -2.07 4.90
CA SER A 160 -24.49 -1.30 3.68
C SER A 160 -24.53 -2.18 2.42
N ARG A 161 -24.74 -1.55 1.25
CA ARG A 161 -24.88 -2.24 -0.05
C ARG A 161 -24.03 -1.57 -1.13
N ASN A 162 -23.58 -2.33 -2.12
CA ASN A 162 -22.73 -1.82 -3.21
C ASN A 162 -21.50 -1.04 -2.70
N VAL A 163 -20.71 -1.67 -1.82
CA VAL A 163 -19.45 -1.11 -1.31
C VAL A 163 -18.28 -1.79 -2.03
N THR A 164 -17.38 -0.99 -2.62
CA THR A 164 -16.16 -1.46 -3.29
C THR A 164 -14.92 -1.00 -2.52
N ILE A 165 -13.96 -1.88 -2.30
CA ILE A 165 -12.65 -1.62 -1.65
C ILE A 165 -11.56 -2.29 -2.48
#